data_AF-A0A9E1VD77-F1
#
_entry.id   AF-A0A9E1VD77-F1
#
_cell.length_a   1.000
_cell.length_b   1.000
_cell.length_c   1.000
_cell.angle_alpha   90.00
_cell.angle_beta   90.00
_cell.angle_gamma   90.00
#
_symmetry.space_group_name_H-M   'P 1'
#
loop_
_entity.id
_entity.type
_entity.pdbx_description
1 polymer ?
#
loop_
_entity_poly.entity_id
_entity_poly.type
_entity_poly.pdbx_seq_one_letter_code
_entity_poly.pdbx_strand_id
1 'polypeptide(L)'
;MGCETQKVEYRHRPTWHTVLSGTAGLPQEETRADGTIVIYNSTTGANSVLLQEYLDTIVLEEIDELTGETTLRSILPEHVLTHTLTCLRDCNWELLFEQIISTPMKQYYRSEGHSEKEFVAFFADNRRELAMTLQRMHGGKGFGEVTTTENNGIITYTFIPRIARNYTFKTASFLRENDYLKLHSVR
;
A
#
# COMPACT_ATOMS: atom_id res chain seq x y z
N MET A 1 -23.50 -18.27 -42.09
CA MET A 1 -22.48 -17.36 -41.55
C MET A 1 -21.99 -17.97 -40.26
N GLY A 2 -20.78 -18.54 -40.26
CA GLY A 2 -20.23 -19.24 -39.11
C GLY A 2 -19.75 -18.23 -38.06
N CYS A 3 -20.12 -18.46 -36.80
CA CYS A 3 -19.58 -17.73 -35.67
C CYS A 3 -18.12 -18.17 -35.51
N GLU A 4 -17.15 -17.30 -35.81
CA GLU A 4 -15.73 -17.60 -35.59
C GLU A 4 -15.44 -17.57 -34.09
N THR A 5 -14.91 -18.67 -33.56
CA THR A 5 -14.60 -18.80 -32.13
C THR A 5 -13.39 -17.95 -31.78
N GLN A 6 -13.62 -16.82 -31.12
CA GLN A 6 -12.55 -15.95 -30.62
C GLN A 6 -12.03 -16.45 -29.27
N LYS A 7 -10.71 -16.58 -29.14
CA LYS A 7 -10.06 -16.97 -27.88
C LYS A 7 -9.67 -15.71 -27.11
N VAL A 8 -10.29 -15.51 -25.95
CA VAL A 8 -10.00 -14.39 -25.05
C VAL A 8 -9.33 -14.92 -23.79
N GLU A 9 -8.18 -14.37 -23.43
CA GLU A 9 -7.41 -14.73 -22.24
C GLU A 9 -7.38 -13.54 -21.27
N TYR A 10 -7.97 -13.69 -20.10
CA TYR A 10 -7.93 -12.67 -19.06
C TYR A 10 -6.66 -12.82 -18.23
N ARG A 11 -5.90 -11.73 -18.09
CA ARG A 11 -4.67 -11.70 -17.30
C ARG A 11 -4.71 -10.59 -16.26
N HIS A 12 -4.06 -10.83 -15.13
CA HIS A 12 -3.97 -9.84 -14.06
C HIS A 12 -2.71 -9.01 -14.22
N ARG A 13 -2.86 -7.68 -14.10
CA ARG A 13 -1.71 -6.75 -14.05
C ARG A 13 -1.73 -5.99 -12.72
N PRO A 14 -0.69 -6.12 -11.88
CA PRO A 14 -0.56 -5.33 -10.67
C PRO A 14 -0.53 -3.82 -10.97
N THR A 15 -1.17 -3.02 -10.14
CA THR A 15 -1.29 -1.55 -10.28
C THR A 15 0.06 -0.82 -10.36
N TRP A 16 1.11 -1.37 -9.74
CA TRP A 16 2.46 -0.77 -9.82
C TRP A 16 3.09 -0.83 -11.22
N HIS A 17 2.67 -1.75 -12.10
CA HIS A 17 3.10 -1.75 -13.50
C HIS A 17 2.63 -0.49 -14.23
N THR A 18 1.43 0.00 -13.93
CA THR A 18 0.86 1.23 -14.51
C THR A 18 1.57 2.47 -13.99
N VAL A 19 1.95 2.48 -12.71
CA VAL A 19 2.70 3.58 -12.08
C VAL A 19 4.14 3.66 -12.61
N LEU A 20 4.78 2.52 -12.90
CA LEU A 20 6.14 2.50 -13.45
C LEU A 20 6.22 2.71 -14.98
N SER A 21 5.11 2.62 -15.71
CA SER A 21 5.09 2.83 -17.16
C SER A 21 5.13 4.30 -17.61
N GLY A 22 5.17 5.25 -16.67
CA GLY A 22 5.16 6.67 -16.96
C GLY A 22 3.89 7.12 -17.71
N THR A 23 3.96 8.26 -18.40
CA THR A 23 2.83 8.90 -19.11
C THR A 23 2.32 8.14 -20.34
N ALA A 24 3.03 7.11 -20.80
CA ALA A 24 2.63 6.31 -21.96
C ALA A 24 1.50 5.30 -21.63
N GLY A 25 1.32 4.96 -20.34
CA GLY A 25 0.42 3.90 -19.90
C GLY A 25 0.82 2.52 -20.45
N LEU A 26 0.21 1.46 -19.92
CA LEU A 26 0.33 0.12 -20.51
C LEU A 26 -0.97 -0.25 -21.22
N PRO A 27 -0.90 -0.94 -22.37
CA PRO A 27 -2.09 -1.34 -23.11
C PRO A 27 -2.96 -2.27 -22.25
N GLN A 28 -4.26 -1.94 -22.16
CA GLN A 28 -5.27 -2.73 -21.45
C GLN A 28 -5.65 -4.01 -22.22
N GLU A 29 -5.40 -4.00 -23.53
CA GLU A 29 -5.67 -5.12 -24.43
C GLU A 29 -4.46 -5.34 -25.33
N GLU A 30 -4.11 -6.60 -25.55
CA GLU A 30 -3.04 -7.01 -26.46
C GLU A 30 -3.49 -8.21 -27.28
N THR A 31 -3.41 -8.12 -28.61
CA THR A 31 -3.66 -9.27 -29.50
C THR A 31 -2.35 -9.98 -29.79
N ARG A 32 -2.27 -11.26 -29.45
CA ARG A 32 -1.10 -12.09 -29.77
C ARG A 32 -1.07 -12.48 -31.25
N ALA A 33 0.10 -12.89 -31.72
CA ALA A 33 0.29 -13.39 -33.08
C ALA A 33 -0.59 -14.60 -33.45
N ASP A 34 -1.12 -15.33 -32.45
CA ASP A 34 -2.04 -16.47 -32.63
C ASP A 34 -3.54 -16.06 -32.67
N GLY A 35 -3.84 -14.76 -32.66
CA GLY A 35 -5.20 -14.23 -32.65
C GLY A 35 -5.89 -14.23 -31.28
N THR A 36 -5.19 -14.64 -30.21
CA THR A 36 -5.74 -14.56 -28.84
C THR A 36 -5.75 -13.11 -28.37
N ILE A 37 -6.92 -12.63 -27.94
CA ILE A 37 -7.04 -11.32 -27.27
C ILE A 37 -6.73 -11.49 -25.79
N VAL A 38 -5.74 -10.75 -25.30
CA VAL A 38 -5.37 -10.71 -23.90
C VAL A 38 -5.93 -9.44 -23.28
N ILE A 39 -6.84 -9.59 -22.31
CA ILE A 39 -7.43 -8.45 -21.58
C ILE A 39 -6.79 -8.40 -20.19
N TYR A 40 -6.18 -7.26 -19.86
CA TYR A 40 -5.50 -7.05 -18.58
C TYR A 40 -6.45 -6.39 -17.56
N ASN A 41 -6.90 -7.15 -16.56
CA ASN A 41 -7.72 -6.64 -15.47
C ASN A 41 -6.85 -6.21 -14.28
N SER A 42 -7.05 -4.98 -13.80
CA SER A 42 -6.52 -4.52 -12.52
C SER A 42 -7.43 -5.03 -11.41
N THR A 43 -6.95 -5.97 -10.60
CA THR A 43 -7.71 -6.49 -9.46
C THR A 43 -7.52 -5.57 -8.26
N THR A 44 -8.33 -4.53 -8.18
CA THR A 44 -8.83 -4.05 -6.89
C THR A 44 -10.17 -4.75 -6.69
N GLY A 45 -10.26 -5.63 -5.69
CA GLY A 45 -11.48 -6.41 -5.44
C GLY A 45 -12.70 -5.50 -5.39
N ALA A 46 -13.70 -5.77 -6.23
CA ALA A 46 -15.03 -5.14 -6.28
C ALA A 46 -15.14 -3.76 -5.58
N ASN A 47 -14.34 -2.78 -5.99
CA ASN A 47 -14.60 -1.39 -5.62
C ASN A 47 -15.72 -0.92 -6.56
N SER A 48 -16.81 -0.41 -6.01
CA SER A 48 -17.86 0.20 -6.84
C SER A 48 -17.21 1.29 -7.72
N VAL A 49 -17.71 1.50 -8.93
CA VAL A 49 -17.24 2.58 -9.82
C VAL A 49 -17.21 3.91 -9.06
N LEU A 50 -18.22 4.16 -8.23
CA LEU A 50 -18.32 5.33 -7.35
C LEU A 50 -17.18 5.44 -6.33
N LEU A 51 -16.74 4.32 -5.75
CA LEU A 51 -15.60 4.32 -4.84
C LEU A 51 -14.32 4.65 -5.60
N GLN A 52 -14.12 4.08 -6.78
CA GLN A 52 -12.93 4.38 -7.58
C GLN A 52 -12.90 5.86 -8.02
N GLU A 53 -14.02 6.38 -8.51
CA GLU A 53 -14.17 7.80 -8.85
C GLU A 53 -13.87 8.71 -7.65
N TYR A 54 -14.35 8.35 -6.45
CA TYR A 54 -14.02 9.09 -5.23
C TYR A 54 -12.52 9.03 -4.90
N LEU A 55 -11.90 7.85 -4.96
CA LEU A 55 -10.46 7.68 -4.70
C LEU A 55 -9.61 8.52 -5.67
N ASP A 56 -10.00 8.59 -6.94
CA ASP A 56 -9.29 9.34 -7.98
C ASP A 56 -9.35 10.86 -7.76
N THR A 57 -10.34 11.37 -6.99
CA THR A 57 -10.41 12.79 -6.62
C THR A 57 -9.46 13.18 -5.49
N ILE A 58 -8.85 12.22 -4.80
CA ILE A 58 -8.10 12.48 -3.57
C ILE A 58 -6.61 12.59 -3.87
N VAL A 59 -6.06 13.77 -3.56
CA VAL A 59 -4.62 14.02 -3.59
C VAL A 59 -3.96 13.33 -2.38
N LEU A 60 -3.20 12.26 -2.64
CA LEU A 60 -2.53 11.45 -1.61
C LEU A 60 -1.18 12.03 -1.17
N GLU A 61 -0.56 12.83 -2.01
CA GLU A 61 0.69 13.54 -1.77
C GLU A 61 0.56 14.96 -2.35
N GLU A 62 0.78 15.95 -1.50
CA GLU A 62 0.69 17.37 -1.86
C GLU A 62 2.00 18.05 -1.44
N ILE A 63 2.63 18.79 -2.34
CA ILE A 63 3.86 19.55 -2.05
C ILE A 63 3.51 21.02 -2.10
N ASP A 64 3.75 21.73 -0.99
CA ASP A 64 3.63 23.18 -0.94
C ASP A 64 4.72 23.82 -1.80
N GLU A 65 4.34 24.53 -2.86
CA GLU A 65 5.28 25.15 -3.80
C GLU A 65 6.12 26.28 -3.18
N LEU A 66 5.65 26.88 -2.09
CA LEU A 66 6.31 27.99 -1.41
C LEU A 66 7.31 27.50 -0.35
N THR A 67 6.93 26.48 0.43
CA THR A 67 7.73 25.95 1.55
C THR A 67 8.51 24.68 1.20
N GLY A 68 8.07 23.95 0.17
CA GLY A 68 8.56 22.61 -0.15
C GLY A 68 8.04 21.51 0.78
N GLU A 69 7.13 21.83 1.71
CA GLU A 69 6.60 20.87 2.67
C GLU A 69 5.71 19.83 1.97
N THR A 70 5.96 18.55 2.25
CA THR A 70 5.18 17.44 1.69
C THR A 70 4.12 17.01 2.68
N THR A 71 2.86 16.91 2.24
CA THR A 71 1.72 16.40 3.02
C THR A 71 1.25 15.07 2.43
N LEU A 72 1.22 14.03 3.26
CA LEU A 72 0.81 12.67 2.92
C LEU A 72 -0.56 12.34 3.51
N ARG A 73 -1.49 11.93 2.64
CA ARG A 73 -2.84 11.52 3.00
C ARG A 73 -3.06 10.06 2.68
N SER A 74 -3.70 9.33 3.59
CA SER A 74 -4.00 7.92 3.44
C SER A 74 -5.42 7.64 3.84
N ILE A 75 -6.23 7.09 2.96
CA ILE A 75 -7.64 6.76 3.19
C ILE A 75 -7.88 5.25 3.20
N LEU A 76 -6.97 4.51 2.56
CA LEU A 76 -6.91 3.05 2.51
C LEU A 76 -5.58 2.55 3.10
N PRO A 77 -5.54 1.32 3.67
CA PRO A 77 -4.30 0.72 4.15
C PRO A 77 -3.18 0.69 3.10
N GLU A 78 -3.54 0.48 1.84
CA GLU A 78 -2.61 0.49 0.71
C GLU A 78 -1.87 1.83 0.56
N HIS A 79 -2.53 2.95 0.86
CA HIS A 79 -1.89 4.27 0.82
C HIS A 79 -0.90 4.43 1.99
N VAL A 80 -1.26 3.95 3.19
CA VAL A 80 -0.35 3.93 4.34
C VAL A 80 0.90 3.10 4.03
N LEU A 81 0.71 1.91 3.45
CA LEU A 81 1.81 1.03 3.05
C LEU A 81 2.71 1.70 2.01
N THR A 82 2.12 2.31 0.98
CA THR A 82 2.87 3.03 -0.07
C THR A 82 3.71 4.15 0.51
N HIS A 83 3.11 5.03 1.32
CA HIS A 83 3.82 6.14 1.95
C HIS A 83 4.91 5.67 2.91
N THR A 84 4.64 4.61 3.68
CA THR A 84 5.65 4.00 4.56
C THR A 84 6.83 3.49 3.74
N LEU A 85 6.59 2.78 2.64
CA LEU A 85 7.64 2.27 1.75
C LEU A 85 8.46 3.40 1.12
N THR A 86 7.81 4.49 0.71
CA THR A 86 8.50 5.70 0.23
C THR A 86 9.39 6.31 1.30
N CYS A 87 8.88 6.52 2.52
CA CYS A 87 9.68 7.07 3.62
C CYS A 87 10.85 6.15 4.00
N LEU A 88 10.63 4.83 4.02
CA LEU A 88 11.69 3.83 4.22
C LEU A 88 12.74 3.95 3.10
N ARG A 89 12.35 4.08 1.83
CA ARG A 89 13.27 4.22 0.69
C ARG A 89 14.10 5.51 0.77
N ASP A 90 13.48 6.61 1.17
CA ASP A 90 14.13 7.93 1.15
C ASP A 90 14.79 8.29 2.48
N CYS A 91 14.69 7.39 3.48
CA CYS A 91 15.14 7.63 4.85
C CYS A 91 14.52 8.88 5.48
N ASN A 92 13.31 9.24 5.05
CA ASN A 92 12.60 10.40 5.57
C ASN A 92 11.84 10.03 6.86
N TRP A 93 12.59 9.91 7.95
CA TRP A 93 12.06 9.47 9.24
C TRP A 93 11.15 10.49 9.91
N GLU A 94 11.41 11.77 9.70
CA GLU A 94 10.58 12.86 10.21
C GLU A 94 9.20 12.83 9.55
N LEU A 95 9.15 12.77 8.21
CA LEU A 95 7.89 12.66 7.48
C LEU A 95 7.11 11.38 7.86
N LEU A 96 7.82 10.26 8.00
CA LEU A 96 7.22 9.01 8.48
C LEU A 96 6.59 9.20 9.86
N PHE A 97 7.37 9.72 10.82
CA PHE A 97 6.92 9.88 12.20
C PHE A 97 5.75 10.85 12.30
N GLU A 98 5.88 12.04 11.72
CA GLU A 98 4.88 13.08 11.90
C GLU A 98 3.57 12.78 11.15
N GLN A 99 3.66 12.24 9.94
CA GLN A 99 2.50 12.14 9.06
C GLN A 99 1.96 10.72 8.88
N ILE A 100 2.75 9.67 9.02
CA ILE A 100 2.27 8.31 8.74
C ILE A 100 1.98 7.53 10.02
N ILE A 101 2.78 7.72 11.07
CA ILE A 101 2.61 7.00 12.35
C ILE A 101 1.39 7.52 13.11
N SER A 102 0.64 6.58 13.70
CA SER A 102 -0.54 6.89 14.49
C SER A 102 -0.22 7.71 15.74
N THR A 103 -1.14 8.56 16.14
CA THR A 103 -1.05 9.41 17.34
C THR A 103 -0.76 8.59 18.61
N PRO A 104 -1.40 7.43 18.87
CA PRO A 104 -1.04 6.59 20.03
C PRO A 104 0.41 6.10 20.00
N MET A 105 0.92 5.74 18.82
CA MET A 105 2.32 5.28 18.67
C MET A 105 3.30 6.46 18.82
N LYS A 106 2.95 7.65 18.32
CA LYS A 106 3.72 8.87 18.60
C LYS A 106 3.77 9.19 20.09
N GLN A 107 2.63 9.11 20.78
CA GLN A 107 2.55 9.34 22.22
C GLN A 107 3.40 8.34 23.00
N TYR A 108 3.45 7.08 22.56
CA TYR A 108 4.36 6.08 23.13
C TYR A 108 5.83 6.49 23.02
N TYR A 109 6.29 6.97 21.85
CA TYR A 109 7.69 7.42 21.69
C TYR A 109 7.99 8.79 22.30
N ARG A 110 6.95 9.55 22.68
CA ARG A 110 7.05 10.84 23.37
C ARG A 110 6.84 10.72 24.89
N SER A 111 6.52 9.53 25.41
CA SER A 111 6.32 9.31 26.85
C SER A 111 7.65 9.23 27.60
N GLU A 112 7.62 9.42 28.92
CA GLU A 112 8.82 9.32 29.75
C GLU A 112 9.47 7.93 29.61
N GLY A 113 10.76 7.93 29.25
CA GLY A 113 11.54 6.70 29.06
C GLY A 113 11.63 6.21 27.62
N HIS A 114 10.92 6.83 26.68
CA HIS A 114 11.06 6.60 25.25
C HIS A 114 11.54 7.85 24.52
N SER A 115 12.09 7.66 23.32
CA SER A 115 12.46 8.82 22.49
C SER A 115 12.19 8.60 21.01
N GLU A 116 12.03 9.70 20.29
CA GLU A 116 12.01 9.71 18.83
C GLU A 116 13.27 9.07 18.22
N LYS A 117 14.41 9.12 18.93
CA LYS A 117 15.63 8.41 18.49
C LYS A 117 15.45 6.89 18.51
N GLU A 118 14.69 6.34 19.45
CA GLU A 118 14.37 4.91 19.48
C GLU A 118 13.45 4.54 18.32
N PHE A 119 12.51 5.42 17.97
CA PHE A 119 11.69 5.26 16.78
C PHE A 119 12.56 5.20 15.51
N VAL A 120 13.44 6.19 15.34
CA VAL A 120 14.36 6.24 14.19
C VAL A 120 15.25 5.00 14.15
N ALA A 121 15.82 4.60 15.29
CA ALA A 121 16.66 3.41 15.39
C ALA A 121 15.89 2.16 14.97
N PHE A 122 14.67 1.94 15.49
CA PHE A 122 13.85 0.80 15.11
C PHE A 122 13.62 0.73 13.59
N PHE A 123 13.19 1.83 12.97
CA PHE A 123 12.92 1.85 11.52
C PHE A 123 14.19 1.77 10.67
N ALA A 124 15.29 2.37 11.12
CA ALA A 124 16.58 2.31 10.43
C ALA A 124 17.19 0.90 10.49
N ASP A 125 17.22 0.28 11.68
CA ASP A 125 17.80 -1.04 11.91
C ASP A 125 17.00 -2.14 11.21
N ASN A 126 15.68 -1.99 11.14
CA ASN A 126 14.78 -2.96 10.53
C ASN A 126 14.35 -2.58 9.11
N ARG A 127 14.93 -1.54 8.51
CA ARG A 127 14.48 -0.94 7.25
C ARG A 127 14.23 -1.96 6.13
N ARG A 128 15.17 -2.87 5.92
CA ARG A 128 15.08 -3.91 4.88
C ARG A 128 13.94 -4.89 5.14
N GLU A 129 13.87 -5.42 6.36
CA GLU A 129 12.86 -6.39 6.76
C GLU A 129 11.46 -5.77 6.74
N LEU A 130 11.33 -4.52 7.22
CA LEU A 130 10.11 -3.74 7.12
C LEU A 130 9.70 -3.55 5.66
N ALA A 131 10.60 -3.09 4.80
CA ALA A 131 10.28 -2.89 3.38
C ALA A 131 9.83 -4.19 2.70
N MET A 132 10.51 -5.30 2.97
CA MET A 132 10.13 -6.62 2.44
C MET A 132 8.75 -7.06 2.93
N THR A 133 8.48 -6.96 4.24
CA THR A 133 7.16 -7.30 4.81
C THR A 133 6.07 -6.41 4.22
N LEU A 134 6.21 -5.09 4.27
CA LEU A 134 5.17 -4.16 3.85
C LEU A 134 4.90 -4.26 2.34
N GLN A 135 5.94 -4.45 1.52
CA GLN A 135 5.78 -4.71 0.09
C GLN A 135 5.00 -6.01 -0.17
N ARG A 136 5.30 -7.09 0.57
CA ARG A 136 4.57 -8.34 0.43
C ARG A 136 3.13 -8.23 0.91
N MET A 137 2.87 -7.47 1.98
CA MET A 137 1.51 -7.21 2.43
C MET A 137 0.70 -6.40 1.40
N HIS A 138 1.33 -5.38 0.82
CA HIS A 138 0.73 -4.55 -0.21
C HIS A 138 0.29 -5.38 -1.43
N GLY A 139 1.16 -6.27 -1.93
CA GLY A 139 0.84 -7.14 -3.06
C GLY A 139 -0.02 -8.36 -2.71
N GLY A 140 0.14 -8.91 -1.51
CA GLY A 140 -0.38 -10.23 -1.12
C GLY A 140 -1.89 -10.29 -0.89
N LYS A 141 -2.54 -9.15 -0.63
CA LYS A 141 -4.00 -9.08 -0.45
C LYS A 141 -4.77 -9.61 -1.66
N GLY A 142 -4.33 -9.26 -2.88
CA GLY A 142 -4.94 -9.74 -4.12
C GLY A 142 -4.73 -11.24 -4.40
N PHE A 143 -3.74 -11.87 -3.76
CA PHE A 143 -3.37 -13.27 -3.95
C PHE A 143 -3.80 -14.19 -2.80
N GLY A 144 -4.60 -13.69 -1.84
CA GLY A 144 -5.03 -14.46 -0.68
C GLY A 144 -3.90 -14.80 0.30
N GLU A 145 -2.81 -14.04 0.28
CA GLU A 145 -1.64 -14.24 1.15
C GLU A 145 -1.72 -13.43 2.45
N VAL A 146 -2.64 -12.48 2.48
CA VAL A 146 -2.91 -11.58 3.61
C VAL A 146 -4.39 -11.68 3.96
N THR A 147 -4.68 -11.89 5.22
CA THR A 147 -6.03 -11.77 5.77
C THR A 147 -6.23 -10.39 6.37
N THR A 148 -7.40 -9.81 6.15
CA THR A 148 -7.80 -8.53 6.76
C THR A 148 -8.80 -8.78 7.88
N THR A 149 -8.56 -8.20 9.04
CA THR A 149 -9.53 -8.12 10.13
C THR A 149 -9.73 -6.67 10.54
N GLU A 150 -10.89 -6.33 11.06
CA GLU A 150 -11.17 -5.02 11.64
C GLU A 150 -11.77 -5.22 13.03
N ASN A 151 -11.17 -4.56 14.03
CA ASN A 151 -11.65 -4.62 15.41
C ASN A 151 -11.44 -3.26 16.07
N ASN A 152 -12.50 -2.70 16.65
CA ASN A 152 -12.47 -1.40 17.33
C ASN A 152 -11.84 -0.28 16.48
N GLY A 153 -12.12 -0.24 15.19
CA GLY A 153 -11.57 0.75 14.25
C GLY A 153 -10.09 0.56 13.89
N ILE A 154 -9.48 -0.55 14.29
CA ILE A 154 -8.14 -0.96 13.88
C ILE A 154 -8.27 -2.03 12.79
N ILE A 155 -7.79 -1.70 11.60
CA ILE A 155 -7.67 -2.64 10.49
C ILE A 155 -6.32 -3.35 10.64
N THR A 156 -6.29 -4.67 10.58
CA THR A 156 -5.06 -5.46 10.67
C THR A 156 -4.89 -6.34 9.46
N TYR A 157 -3.73 -6.25 8.83
CA TYR A 157 -3.26 -7.14 7.77
C TYR A 157 -2.34 -8.17 8.40
N THR A 158 -2.62 -9.44 8.16
CA THR A 158 -1.87 -10.57 8.73
C THR A 158 -1.50 -11.54 7.62
N PHE A 159 -0.24 -11.95 7.55
CA PHE A 159 0.16 -13.01 6.63
C PHE A 159 -0.49 -14.34 6.99
N ILE A 160 -0.88 -15.11 5.98
CA ILE A 160 -1.26 -16.51 6.18
C ILE A 160 -0.05 -17.31 6.69
N PRO A 161 -0.26 -18.42 7.44
CA PRO A 161 0.83 -19.16 8.09
C PRO A 161 1.95 -19.62 7.15
N ARG A 162 1.63 -19.92 5.88
CA ARG A 162 2.61 -20.32 4.87
C ARG A 162 3.59 -19.19 4.53
N ILE A 163 3.09 -17.96 4.44
CA ILE A 163 3.88 -16.77 4.09
C ILE A 163 4.62 -16.25 5.32
N ALA A 164 3.94 -16.20 6.47
CA ALA A 164 4.46 -15.65 7.72
C ALA A 164 5.77 -16.31 8.21
N ARG A 165 6.10 -17.53 7.76
CA ARG A 165 7.36 -18.23 8.11
C ARG A 165 8.61 -17.58 7.52
N ASN A 166 8.46 -16.80 6.45
CA ASN A 166 9.57 -16.23 5.69
C ASN A 166 9.84 -14.76 6.03
N TYR A 167 9.11 -14.18 7.00
CA TYR A 167 9.18 -12.76 7.32
C TYR A 167 9.33 -12.55 8.82
N THR A 168 10.19 -11.60 9.18
CA THR A 168 10.39 -11.15 10.55
C THR A 168 9.09 -10.57 11.11
N PHE A 169 8.50 -9.62 10.39
CA PHE A 169 7.21 -9.02 10.70
C PHE A 169 6.08 -9.73 9.96
N LYS A 170 4.98 -9.99 10.65
CA LYS A 170 3.87 -10.83 10.18
C LYS A 170 2.55 -10.09 10.08
N THR A 171 2.46 -8.94 10.74
CA THR A 171 1.26 -8.13 10.85
C THR A 171 1.58 -6.65 10.67
N ALA A 172 0.67 -5.93 10.01
CA ALA A 172 0.64 -4.48 9.99
C ALA A 172 -0.77 -4.03 10.37
N SER A 173 -0.88 -3.09 11.30
CA SER A 173 -2.16 -2.54 11.71
C SER A 173 -2.27 -1.06 11.40
N PHE A 174 -3.50 -0.64 11.11
CA PHE A 174 -3.85 0.70 10.65
C PHE A 174 -4.96 1.24 11.55
N LEU A 175 -4.79 2.46 12.03
CA LEU A 175 -5.77 3.14 12.87
C LEU A 175 -6.40 4.28 12.09
N ARG A 176 -7.73 4.39 12.13
CA ARG A 176 -8.44 5.53 11.59
C ARG A 176 -8.34 6.70 12.57
N GLU A 177 -7.78 7.81 12.09
CA GLU A 177 -7.69 9.09 12.79
C GLU A 177 -8.35 10.16 11.92
N ASN A 178 -9.53 10.62 12.34
CA ASN A 178 -10.41 11.45 11.53
C ASN A 178 -10.71 10.76 10.18
N ASP A 179 -10.50 11.44 9.05
CA ASP A 179 -10.77 10.90 7.72
C ASP A 179 -9.64 9.98 7.20
N TYR A 180 -8.48 9.94 7.86
CA TYR A 180 -7.29 9.27 7.36
C TYR A 180 -6.90 8.04 8.18
N LEU A 181 -6.22 7.10 7.54
CA LEU A 181 -5.55 5.97 8.20
C LEU A 181 -4.10 6.32 8.49
N LYS A 182 -3.62 5.81 9.62
CA LYS A 182 -2.23 5.89 10.07
C LYS A 182 -1.67 4.51 10.35
N LEU A 183 -0.36 4.35 10.22
CA LEU A 183 0.33 3.13 10.61
C LEU A 183 0.34 3.03 12.13
N HIS A 184 -0.31 1.99 12.66
CA HIS A 184 -0.46 1.80 14.10
C HIS A 184 0.61 0.88 14.69
N SER A 185 0.92 -0.22 14.02
CA SER A 185 2.04 -1.08 14.40
C SER A 185 2.47 -1.99 13.27
N VAL A 186 3.72 -2.46 13.32
CA VAL A 186 4.25 -3.56 12.51
C VAL A 186 4.90 -4.55 13.46
N ARG A 187 4.46 -5.81 13.44
CA ARG A 187 4.90 -6.86 14.36
C ARG A 187 5.07 -8.18 13.65
#